data_AF-A0A969WX19-F1
#
_entry.id   AF-A0A969WX19-F1
#
_cell.length_a   1.000
_cell.length_b   1.000
_cell.length_c   1.000
_cell.angle_alpha   90.00
_cell.angle_beta   90.00
_cell.angle_gamma   90.00
#
_symmetry.space_group_name_H-M   'P 1'
#
loop_
_entity.id
_entity.type
_entity.pdbx_description
1 polymer ?
#
loop_
_entity_poly.entity_id
_entity_poly.type
_entity_poly.pdbx_seq_one_letter_code
_entity_poly.pdbx_strand_id
1 'polypeptide(L)'
;GMSIGGGEEISGCCDLTVASDTASFGQVGPAHGSTAMGGAVQFKSVTMTIQDAVWNTVGCAEQMSAYKMLRKNYIHRVEPVLKKDGEFIRNPEVITDKWIEDGQIVYGEYKTGDEFKEAKALVKTLERDTSRLDQAVDEVVWTFANLYPQQGGNSLNMIRAEKKLAWERTKAETIWWWAANAQLYGEFDMGMTAFNTAKQTGTRDADIIKLRQLLAKGRRYDAELFEEVMPKPKE
;
A
#
# COMPACT_ATOMS: atom_id res chain seq x y z
N GLY A 1 -2.12 3.43 10.93
CA GLY A 1 -2.85 2.18 10.62
C GLY A 1 -2.33 1.59 9.32
N MET A 2 -2.80 0.41 8.91
CA MET A 2 -2.38 -0.20 7.65
C MET A 2 -3.21 0.35 6.49
N SER A 3 -2.55 0.94 5.49
CA SER A 3 -3.13 1.37 4.21
C SER A 3 -2.61 0.42 3.11
N ILE A 4 -3.20 -0.77 3.03
CA ILE A 4 -2.70 -1.88 2.19
C ILE A 4 -3.80 -2.35 1.24
N GLY A 5 -3.43 -2.66 -0.01
CA GLY A 5 -4.38 -3.12 -1.03
C GLY A 5 -5.49 -2.08 -1.22
N GLY A 6 -6.76 -2.50 -1.12
CA GLY A 6 -7.92 -1.60 -1.25
C GLY A 6 -7.90 -0.38 -0.31
N GLY A 7 -7.33 -0.49 0.88
CA GLY A 7 -7.17 0.67 1.77
C GLY A 7 -6.23 1.72 1.18
N GLU A 8 -5.16 1.27 0.54
CA GLU A 8 -4.23 2.15 -0.16
C GLU A 8 -4.86 2.74 -1.44
N GLU A 9 -5.65 1.95 -2.16
CA GLU A 9 -6.37 2.37 -3.37
C GLU A 9 -7.33 3.53 -3.09
N ILE A 10 -8.09 3.44 -1.99
CA ILE A 10 -8.97 4.52 -1.53
C ILE A 10 -8.15 5.76 -1.18
N SER A 11 -7.02 5.59 -0.47
CA SER A 11 -6.15 6.73 -0.14
C SER A 11 -5.53 7.38 -1.37
N GLY A 12 -5.22 6.61 -2.42
CA GLY A 12 -4.69 7.09 -3.69
C GLY A 12 -5.68 7.94 -4.48
N CYS A 13 -6.99 7.80 -4.22
CA CYS A 13 -8.02 8.66 -4.81
C CYS A 13 -7.91 10.12 -4.31
N CYS A 14 -7.45 10.34 -3.09
CA CYS A 14 -7.32 11.67 -2.49
C CYS A 14 -6.25 12.51 -3.21
N ASP A 15 -6.44 13.83 -3.25
CA ASP A 15 -5.47 14.75 -3.85
C ASP A 15 -4.34 15.11 -2.88
N LEU A 16 -4.61 15.09 -1.57
CA LEU A 16 -3.65 15.28 -0.49
C LEU A 16 -3.88 14.21 0.59
N THR A 17 -2.78 13.60 1.05
CA THR A 17 -2.82 12.57 2.10
C THR A 17 -1.98 13.01 3.30
N VAL A 18 -2.61 13.13 4.45
CA VAL A 18 -1.96 13.32 5.76
C VAL A 18 -1.97 11.97 6.48
N ALA A 19 -0.81 11.51 6.92
CA ALA A 19 -0.67 10.21 7.55
C ALA A 19 -0.11 10.30 8.97
N SER A 20 -0.59 9.41 9.85
CA SER A 20 0.17 9.06 11.05
C SER A 20 1.49 8.43 10.64
N ASP A 21 2.55 8.73 11.39
CA ASP A 21 3.88 8.17 11.16
C ASP A 21 4.03 6.68 11.49
N THR A 22 3.03 6.11 12.15
CA THR A 22 2.87 4.66 12.36
C THR A 22 2.06 3.99 11.25
N ALA A 23 1.68 4.71 10.19
CA ALA A 23 1.03 4.12 9.04
C ALA A 23 2.02 3.35 8.16
N SER A 24 1.54 2.23 7.60
CA SER A 24 2.23 1.45 6.58
C SER A 24 1.41 1.45 5.29
N PHE A 25 2.11 1.41 4.16
CA PHE A 25 1.54 1.51 2.81
C PHE A 25 2.07 0.39 1.93
N GLY A 26 1.29 -0.03 0.93
CA GLY A 26 1.74 -1.02 -0.02
C GLY A 26 0.61 -1.73 -0.76
N GLN A 27 0.97 -2.37 -1.85
CA GLN A 27 0.07 -3.22 -2.62
C GLN A 27 0.43 -4.68 -2.46
N VAL A 28 -0.61 -5.50 -2.50
CA VAL A 28 -0.51 -6.96 -2.33
C VAL A 28 -1.25 -7.72 -3.43
N GLY A 29 -1.90 -7.01 -4.35
CA GLY A 29 -2.79 -7.59 -5.37
C GLY A 29 -2.14 -8.74 -6.13
N PRO A 30 -1.10 -8.48 -6.95
CA PRO A 30 -0.39 -9.51 -7.71
C PRO A 30 0.11 -10.70 -6.88
N ALA A 31 0.49 -10.47 -5.61
CA ALA A 31 0.94 -11.53 -4.72
C ALA A 31 -0.21 -12.46 -4.26
N HIS A 32 -1.46 -11.99 -4.28
CA HIS A 32 -2.63 -12.72 -3.81
C HIS A 32 -3.68 -12.91 -4.92
N GLY A 33 -3.23 -13.05 -6.18
CA GLY A 33 -4.09 -13.41 -7.31
C GLY A 33 -5.02 -12.30 -7.80
N SER A 34 -4.79 -11.07 -7.35
CA SER A 34 -5.55 -9.88 -7.73
C SER A 34 -4.66 -8.89 -8.48
N THR A 35 -5.20 -7.77 -8.91
CA THR A 35 -4.44 -6.64 -9.43
C THR A 35 -4.65 -5.45 -8.50
N ALA A 36 -3.61 -4.62 -8.31
CA ALA A 36 -3.67 -3.40 -7.51
C ALA A 36 -4.51 -2.32 -8.22
N MET A 37 -5.81 -2.57 -8.36
CA MET A 37 -6.76 -1.75 -9.11
C MET A 37 -7.28 -0.60 -8.24
N GLY A 38 -8.51 -0.13 -8.45
CA GLY A 38 -9.18 0.82 -7.54
C GLY A 38 -8.49 2.20 -7.36
N GLY A 39 -7.46 2.51 -8.15
CA GLY A 39 -6.69 3.75 -8.02
C GLY A 39 -5.18 3.53 -7.90
N ALA A 40 -4.70 2.34 -7.50
CA ALA A 40 -3.25 2.15 -7.30
C ALA A 40 -2.47 2.13 -8.63
N VAL A 41 -2.76 1.22 -9.56
CA VAL A 41 -2.10 1.23 -10.89
C VAL A 41 -2.51 2.44 -11.74
N GLN A 42 -3.65 3.07 -11.47
CA GLN A 42 -4.10 4.27 -12.17
C GLN A 42 -3.37 5.54 -11.73
N PHE A 43 -3.13 5.71 -10.42
CA PHE A 43 -2.62 6.99 -9.88
C PHE A 43 -1.14 6.96 -9.50
N LYS A 44 -0.56 5.79 -9.19
CA LYS A 44 0.83 5.77 -8.72
C LYS A 44 1.81 6.32 -9.75
N SER A 45 1.66 6.01 -11.02
CA SER A 45 2.48 6.59 -12.10
C SER A 45 2.30 8.10 -12.29
N VAL A 46 1.21 8.69 -11.77
CA VAL A 46 0.95 10.14 -11.76
C VAL A 46 1.55 10.80 -10.52
N THR A 47 1.73 10.05 -9.43
CA THR A 47 2.19 10.57 -8.12
C THR A 47 3.67 10.32 -7.80
N MET A 48 4.26 9.26 -8.35
CA MET A 48 5.65 8.84 -8.09
C MET A 48 6.34 8.44 -9.39
N THR A 49 7.65 8.15 -9.32
CA THR A 49 8.38 7.67 -10.49
C THR A 49 7.80 6.35 -11.00
N ILE A 50 7.91 6.09 -12.30
CA ILE A 50 7.41 4.83 -12.87
C ILE A 50 8.07 3.58 -12.25
N GLN A 51 9.35 3.68 -11.87
CA GLN A 51 10.07 2.58 -11.21
C GLN A 51 9.49 2.31 -9.82
N ASP A 52 9.24 3.36 -9.03
CA ASP A 52 8.62 3.22 -7.71
C ASP A 52 7.18 2.71 -7.82
N ALA A 53 6.43 3.18 -8.81
CA ALA A 53 5.08 2.71 -9.07
C ALA A 53 5.07 1.20 -9.38
N VAL A 54 5.91 0.74 -10.31
CA VAL A 54 6.01 -0.68 -10.66
C VAL A 54 6.47 -1.51 -9.45
N TRP A 55 7.50 -1.06 -8.73
CA TRP A 55 8.01 -1.77 -7.56
C TRP A 55 6.95 -1.94 -6.48
N ASN A 56 6.21 -0.86 -6.19
CA ASN A 56 5.19 -0.86 -5.16
C ASN A 56 3.94 -1.66 -5.59
N THR A 57 3.43 -1.50 -6.83
CA THR A 57 2.18 -2.14 -7.28
C THR A 57 2.35 -3.54 -7.84
N VAL A 58 3.33 -3.72 -8.71
CA VAL A 58 3.55 -4.98 -9.44
C VAL A 58 4.48 -5.89 -8.66
N GLY A 59 5.54 -5.30 -8.09
CA GLY A 59 6.51 -6.04 -7.28
C GLY A 59 5.90 -6.56 -5.97
N CYS A 60 4.91 -5.86 -5.40
CA CYS A 60 4.34 -6.16 -4.07
C CYS A 60 5.41 -6.44 -3.00
N ALA A 61 6.60 -5.86 -3.18
CA ALA A 61 7.82 -6.40 -2.58
C ALA A 61 7.95 -6.04 -1.10
N GLU A 62 7.31 -4.96 -0.67
CA GLU A 62 7.45 -4.45 0.68
C GLU A 62 6.24 -3.61 1.12
N GLN A 63 6.04 -3.58 2.44
CA GLN A 63 5.28 -2.51 3.07
C GLN A 63 6.21 -1.34 3.33
N MET A 64 5.82 -0.16 2.88
CA MET A 64 6.58 1.07 3.03
C MET A 64 6.05 1.88 4.21
N SER A 65 6.94 2.47 5.00
CA SER A 65 6.53 3.38 6.08
C SER A 65 5.93 4.68 5.52
N ALA A 66 5.18 5.40 6.35
CA ALA A 66 4.71 6.75 6.01
C ALA A 66 5.86 7.68 5.57
N TYR A 67 7.01 7.64 6.25
CA TYR A 67 8.18 8.45 5.89
C TYR A 67 8.76 8.10 4.52
N LYS A 68 8.79 6.80 4.17
CA LYS A 68 9.21 6.36 2.83
C LYS A 68 8.23 6.84 1.77
N MET A 69 6.92 6.74 2.02
CA MET A 69 5.90 7.24 1.08
C MET A 69 5.95 8.75 0.91
N LEU A 70 6.26 9.50 1.97
CA LEU A 70 6.47 10.95 1.91
C LEU A 70 7.66 11.28 1.02
N ARG A 71 8.80 10.60 1.24
CA ARG A 71 10.01 10.74 0.41
C ARG A 71 9.76 10.40 -1.06
N LYS A 72 8.87 9.45 -1.33
CA LYS A 72 8.48 9.01 -2.68
C LYS A 72 7.36 9.87 -3.29
N ASN A 73 6.99 10.99 -2.65
CA ASN A 73 5.97 11.94 -3.07
C ASN A 73 4.56 11.36 -3.21
N TYR A 74 4.28 10.21 -2.58
CA TYR A 74 2.94 9.61 -2.64
C TYR A 74 1.96 10.24 -1.65
N ILE A 75 2.48 10.68 -0.50
CA ILE A 75 1.70 11.35 0.53
C ILE A 75 2.27 12.74 0.79
N HIS A 76 1.43 13.63 1.31
CA HIS A 76 1.74 15.04 1.47
C HIS A 76 2.42 15.36 2.80
N ARG A 77 1.98 14.72 3.89
CA ARG A 77 2.42 15.05 5.25
C ARG A 77 2.38 13.86 6.20
N VAL A 78 3.29 13.85 7.17
CA VAL A 78 3.43 12.77 8.17
C VAL A 78 3.57 13.36 9.57
N GLU A 79 2.71 12.94 10.50
CA GLU A 79 2.70 13.42 11.88
C GLU A 79 2.91 12.30 12.91
N PRO A 80 3.69 12.55 13.98
CA PRO A 80 3.89 11.59 15.04
C PRO A 80 2.63 11.44 15.87
N VAL A 81 2.32 10.20 16.23
CA VAL A 81 1.16 9.87 17.09
C VAL A 81 1.53 9.14 18.37
N LEU A 82 2.82 8.90 18.60
CA LEU A 82 3.30 8.20 19.80
C LEU A 82 3.86 9.21 20.78
N LYS A 83 3.53 9.02 22.07
CA LYS A 83 4.11 9.82 23.15
C LYS A 83 4.98 8.97 24.06
N LYS A 84 6.10 9.56 24.48
CA LYS A 84 6.96 9.06 25.54
C LYS A 84 7.18 10.20 26.53
N ASP A 85 6.90 9.95 27.80
CA ASP A 85 7.07 10.95 28.88
C ASP A 85 6.33 12.28 28.61
N GLY A 86 5.17 12.20 27.97
CA GLY A 86 4.33 13.36 27.60
C GLY A 86 4.72 14.05 26.29
N GLU A 87 5.85 13.70 25.69
CA GLU A 87 6.34 14.31 24.45
C GLU A 87 6.08 13.41 23.24
N PHE A 88 5.72 14.02 22.11
CA PHE A 88 5.58 13.31 20.85
C PHE A 88 6.94 12.84 20.33
N ILE A 89 7.06 11.55 20.05
CA ILE A 89 8.24 10.96 19.43
C ILE A 89 7.92 10.44 18.03
N ARG A 90 8.95 10.41 17.18
CA ARG A 90 8.88 9.80 15.86
C ARG A 90 8.80 8.28 16.00
N ASN A 91 8.14 7.62 15.05
CA ASN A 91 7.99 6.17 15.00
C ASN A 91 9.35 5.45 15.20
N PRO A 92 9.55 4.78 16.35
CA PRO A 92 10.82 4.12 16.67
C PRO A 92 11.22 3.01 15.70
N GLU A 93 10.25 2.45 14.97
CA GLU A 93 10.46 1.35 14.01
C GLU A 93 11.14 1.80 12.72
N VAL A 94 11.22 3.11 12.47
CA VAL A 94 11.66 3.70 11.18
C VAL A 94 12.88 4.57 11.38
N ILE A 95 13.79 4.58 10.41
CA ILE A 95 14.96 5.45 10.38
C ILE A 95 14.50 6.87 9.99
N THR A 96 14.60 7.82 10.93
CA THR A 96 14.17 9.22 10.71
C THR A 96 15.26 10.25 11.00
N ASP A 97 16.44 9.80 11.43
CA ASP A 97 17.59 10.60 11.85
C ASP A 97 18.78 10.52 10.87
N LYS A 98 18.73 9.60 9.90
CA LYS A 98 19.76 9.40 8.88
C LYS A 98 19.16 9.43 7.48
N TRP A 99 19.83 10.11 6.54
CA TRP A 99 19.41 10.16 5.14
C TRP A 99 20.08 9.09 4.27
N ILE A 100 21.40 8.95 4.35
CA ILE A 100 22.18 8.02 3.50
C ILE A 100 22.99 7.05 4.38
N GLU A 101 23.05 5.79 3.97
CA GLU A 101 23.94 4.76 4.49
C GLU A 101 24.40 3.86 3.34
N ASP A 102 25.71 3.60 3.25
CA ASP A 102 26.31 2.78 2.19
C ASP A 102 25.87 3.19 0.76
N GLY A 103 25.78 4.50 0.51
CA GLY A 103 25.33 5.05 -0.77
C GLY A 103 23.82 4.90 -1.06
N GLN A 104 23.05 4.29 -0.16
CA GLN A 104 21.59 4.12 -0.28
C GLN A 104 20.85 5.13 0.60
N ILE A 105 19.66 5.56 0.16
CA ILE A 105 18.80 6.42 0.98
C ILE A 105 18.04 5.56 1.99
N VAL A 106 18.31 5.78 3.28
CA VAL A 106 17.71 5.01 4.40
C VAL A 106 16.62 5.74 5.16
N TYR A 107 16.47 7.05 4.97
CA TYR A 107 15.36 7.79 5.60
C TYR A 107 14.02 7.20 5.19
N GLY A 108 13.22 6.80 6.17
CA GLY A 108 11.93 6.17 6.01
C GLY A 108 11.96 4.65 5.85
N GLU A 109 13.12 4.02 5.78
CA GLU A 109 13.21 2.56 5.81
C GLU A 109 12.92 2.05 7.23
N TYR A 110 12.29 0.89 7.34
CA TYR A 110 12.16 0.21 8.63
C TYR A 110 13.54 -0.22 9.12
N LYS A 111 13.74 -0.15 10.44
CA LYS A 111 14.87 -0.81 11.08
C LYS A 111 14.80 -2.31 10.81
N THR A 112 15.93 -3.00 10.96
CA THR A 112 16.02 -4.45 10.72
C THR A 112 16.57 -5.17 11.94
N GLY A 113 16.52 -6.51 11.94
CA GLY A 113 17.11 -7.33 12.99
C GLY A 113 16.49 -7.09 14.37
N ASP A 114 17.35 -7.02 15.39
CA ASP A 114 16.92 -6.87 16.79
C ASP A 114 16.44 -5.45 17.10
N GLU A 115 17.01 -4.42 16.46
CA GLU A 115 16.54 -3.04 16.61
C GLU A 115 15.06 -2.88 16.23
N PHE A 116 14.61 -3.57 15.17
CA PHE A 116 13.20 -3.58 14.78
C PHE A 116 12.32 -4.25 15.83
N LYS A 117 12.77 -5.37 16.41
CA LYS A 117 12.01 -6.10 17.44
C LYS A 117 11.86 -5.25 18.71
N GLU A 118 12.94 -4.61 19.14
CA GLU A 118 12.95 -3.70 20.28
C GLU A 118 12.06 -2.47 20.04
N ALA A 119 12.17 -1.85 18.87
CA ALA A 119 11.31 -0.74 18.49
C ALA A 119 9.83 -1.12 18.49
N LYS A 120 9.48 -2.28 17.93
CA LYS A 120 8.11 -2.78 17.93
C LYS A 120 7.60 -3.14 19.32
N ALA A 121 8.47 -3.61 20.21
CA ALA A 121 8.13 -3.81 21.61
C ALA A 121 7.85 -2.47 22.32
N LEU A 122 8.70 -1.46 22.09
CA LEU A 122 8.51 -0.11 22.61
C LEU A 122 7.21 0.52 22.10
N VAL A 123 6.90 0.44 20.81
CA VAL A 123 5.65 1.01 20.24
C VAL A 123 4.40 0.47 20.94
N LYS A 124 4.41 -0.78 21.42
CA LYS A 124 3.28 -1.36 22.15
C LYS A 124 3.09 -0.77 23.55
N THR A 125 4.11 -0.16 24.14
CA THR A 125 4.04 0.42 25.49
C THR A 125 3.75 1.93 25.48
N LEU A 126 3.84 2.58 24.32
CA LEU A 126 3.68 4.02 24.18
C LEU A 126 2.20 4.43 24.07
N GLU A 127 1.88 5.58 24.63
CA GLU A 127 0.57 6.21 24.46
C GLU A 127 0.38 6.65 23.01
N ARG A 128 -0.84 6.47 22.48
CA ARG A 128 -1.25 6.99 21.18
C ARG A 128 -2.11 8.23 21.33
N ASP A 129 -1.64 9.34 20.76
CA ASP A 129 -2.35 10.61 20.68
C ASP A 129 -2.37 11.08 19.22
N THR A 130 -3.57 11.28 18.66
CA THR A 130 -3.76 11.72 17.27
C THR A 130 -3.98 13.22 17.13
N SER A 131 -3.90 14.01 18.20
CA SER A 131 -4.15 15.45 18.17
C SER A 131 -3.29 16.21 17.15
N ARG A 132 -2.02 15.80 16.96
CA ARG A 132 -1.16 16.36 15.90
C ARG A 132 -1.62 16.01 14.49
N LEU A 133 -2.22 14.83 14.31
CA LEU A 133 -2.79 14.43 13.03
C LEU A 133 -4.02 15.27 12.71
N ASP A 134 -4.90 15.48 13.70
CA ASP A 134 -6.10 16.32 13.55
C ASP A 134 -5.71 17.77 13.26
N GLN A 135 -4.76 18.32 14.03
CA GLN A 135 -4.21 19.65 13.80
C GLN A 135 -3.63 19.79 12.38
N ALA A 136 -2.90 18.79 11.88
CA ALA A 136 -2.33 18.84 10.53
C ALA A 136 -3.40 18.84 9.43
N VAL A 137 -4.53 18.15 9.65
CA VAL A 137 -5.68 18.22 8.74
C VAL A 137 -6.31 19.62 8.80
N ASP A 138 -6.51 20.17 10.00
CA ASP A 138 -7.05 21.53 10.18
C ASP A 138 -6.18 22.59 9.51
N GLU A 139 -4.85 22.49 9.59
CA GLU A 139 -3.92 23.40 8.93
C GLU A 139 -4.05 23.36 7.39
N VAL A 140 -4.24 22.16 6.82
CA VAL A 140 -4.48 22.00 5.37
C VAL A 140 -5.82 22.61 4.98
N VAL A 141 -6.89 22.29 5.71
CA VAL A 141 -8.23 22.83 5.45
C VAL A 141 -8.23 24.35 5.58
N TRP A 142 -7.58 24.88 6.62
CA TRP A 142 -7.47 26.32 6.87
C TRP A 142 -6.73 27.04 5.76
N THR A 143 -5.69 26.42 5.19
CA THR A 143 -4.99 26.96 4.02
C THR A 143 -5.95 27.19 2.85
N PHE A 144 -6.79 26.20 2.52
CA PHE A 144 -7.77 26.33 1.44
C PHE A 144 -8.93 27.29 1.77
N ALA A 145 -9.37 27.32 3.03
CA ALA A 145 -10.45 28.19 3.49
C ALA A 145 -10.13 29.69 3.32
N ASN A 146 -8.84 30.05 3.28
CA ASN A 146 -8.38 31.44 3.13
C ASN A 146 -8.09 31.84 1.67
N LEU A 147 -8.48 31.03 0.68
CA LEU A 147 -8.29 31.34 -0.74
C LEU A 147 -9.56 31.90 -1.40
N TYR A 148 -9.39 32.68 -2.48
CA TYR A 148 -10.51 33.07 -3.33
C TYR A 148 -11.19 31.82 -3.93
N PRO A 149 -12.47 31.55 -3.63
CA PRO A 149 -13.08 30.24 -3.90
C PRO A 149 -13.15 29.90 -5.39
N GLN A 150 -13.38 30.89 -6.25
CA GLN A 150 -13.39 30.70 -7.71
C GLN A 150 -12.00 30.31 -8.25
N GLN A 151 -10.94 30.96 -7.74
CA GLN A 151 -9.57 30.70 -8.18
C GLN A 151 -9.07 29.36 -7.64
N GLY A 152 -9.36 29.04 -6.37
CA GLY A 152 -9.08 27.73 -5.78
C GLY A 152 -9.80 26.60 -6.51
N GLY A 153 -11.10 26.76 -6.80
CA GLY A 153 -11.89 25.78 -7.54
C GLY A 153 -11.37 25.55 -8.96
N ASN A 154 -11.04 26.61 -9.70
CA ASN A 154 -10.49 26.46 -11.06
C ASN A 154 -9.11 25.77 -11.03
N SER A 155 -8.21 26.23 -10.14
CA SER A 155 -6.86 25.67 -10.03
C SER A 155 -6.87 24.18 -9.67
N LEU A 156 -7.70 23.79 -8.69
CA LEU A 156 -7.86 22.38 -8.29
C LEU A 156 -8.43 21.54 -9.43
N ASN A 157 -9.43 22.04 -10.17
CA ASN A 157 -10.03 21.28 -11.26
C ASN A 157 -9.07 21.09 -12.43
N MET A 158 -8.25 22.09 -12.76
CA MET A 158 -7.23 21.99 -13.80
C MET A 158 -6.14 20.99 -13.43
N ILE A 159 -5.59 21.05 -12.21
CA ILE A 159 -4.53 20.11 -11.81
C ILE A 159 -5.07 18.67 -11.65
N ARG A 160 -6.30 18.51 -11.14
CA ARG A 160 -6.92 17.19 -10.96
C ARG A 160 -7.33 16.54 -12.29
N ALA A 161 -7.34 17.30 -13.39
CA ALA A 161 -7.61 16.75 -14.72
C ALA A 161 -6.63 15.60 -15.06
N GLU A 162 -5.37 15.68 -14.64
CA GLU A 162 -4.37 14.62 -14.89
C GLU A 162 -4.74 13.29 -14.22
N LYS A 163 -5.14 13.31 -12.94
CA LYS A 163 -5.65 12.11 -12.26
C LYS A 163 -6.93 11.59 -12.93
N LYS A 164 -7.81 12.49 -13.37
CA LYS A 164 -9.04 12.11 -14.09
C LYS A 164 -8.71 11.42 -15.41
N LEU A 165 -7.75 11.92 -16.20
CA LEU A 165 -7.32 11.29 -17.45
C LEU A 165 -6.84 9.86 -17.21
N ALA A 166 -6.01 9.63 -16.18
CA ALA A 166 -5.52 8.30 -15.85
C ALA A 166 -6.65 7.32 -15.44
N TRP A 167 -7.62 7.80 -14.64
CA TRP A 167 -8.79 7.01 -14.25
C TRP A 167 -9.70 6.71 -15.44
N GLU A 168 -10.11 7.73 -16.18
CA GLU A 168 -11.06 7.63 -17.29
C GLU A 168 -10.53 6.73 -18.40
N ARG A 169 -9.22 6.76 -18.66
CA ARG A 169 -8.55 5.93 -19.65
C ARG A 169 -8.56 4.43 -19.33
N THR A 170 -8.79 4.04 -18.08
CA THR A 170 -8.71 2.62 -17.66
C THR A 170 -10.00 2.07 -17.05
N LYS A 171 -10.97 2.94 -16.73
CA LYS A 171 -12.18 2.53 -16.00
C LYS A 171 -13.02 1.52 -16.79
N ALA A 172 -13.06 1.63 -18.12
CA ALA A 172 -13.88 0.78 -18.98
C ALA A 172 -13.28 -0.62 -19.15
N GLU A 173 -11.96 -0.74 -19.13
CA GLU A 173 -11.23 -2.00 -19.19
C GLU A 173 -11.23 -2.70 -17.82
N THR A 174 -11.15 -1.92 -16.74
CA THR A 174 -11.10 -2.42 -15.35
C THR A 174 -12.35 -3.20 -14.94
N ILE A 175 -13.53 -2.88 -15.48
CA ILE A 175 -14.76 -3.62 -15.15
C ILE A 175 -14.69 -5.09 -15.60
N TRP A 176 -13.99 -5.35 -16.70
CA TRP A 176 -13.80 -6.70 -17.22
C TRP A 176 -12.71 -7.47 -16.49
N TRP A 177 -11.75 -6.76 -15.89
CA TRP A 177 -10.73 -7.40 -15.05
C TRP A 177 -11.37 -8.25 -13.95
N TRP A 178 -12.35 -7.73 -13.21
CA TRP A 178 -12.98 -8.50 -12.14
C TRP A 178 -13.70 -9.74 -12.66
N ALA A 179 -14.45 -9.60 -13.75
CA ALA A 179 -15.15 -10.72 -14.38
C ALA A 179 -14.20 -11.81 -14.90
N ALA A 180 -13.01 -11.42 -15.37
CA ALA A 180 -11.98 -12.35 -15.84
C ALA A 180 -11.14 -12.95 -14.70
N ASN A 181 -10.92 -12.21 -13.61
CA ASN A 181 -10.05 -12.61 -12.51
C ASN A 181 -10.78 -13.48 -11.47
N ALA A 182 -12.09 -13.27 -11.27
CA ALA A 182 -12.92 -14.01 -10.33
C ALA A 182 -13.52 -15.32 -10.91
N GLN A 183 -12.82 -15.97 -11.85
CA GLN A 183 -13.23 -17.28 -12.35
C GLN A 183 -13.05 -18.35 -11.27
N LEU A 184 -13.90 -19.38 -11.31
CA LEU A 184 -13.72 -20.57 -10.48
C LEU A 184 -12.35 -21.19 -10.80
N TYR A 185 -11.56 -21.48 -9.76
CA TYR A 185 -10.18 -21.94 -9.87
C TYR A 185 -9.21 -20.93 -10.51
N GLY A 186 -9.62 -19.69 -10.74
CA GLY A 186 -8.76 -18.63 -11.26
C GLY A 186 -7.76 -18.12 -10.22
N GLU A 187 -6.88 -17.21 -10.63
CA GLU A 187 -5.83 -16.68 -9.74
C GLU A 187 -6.41 -16.00 -8.49
N PHE A 188 -7.54 -15.29 -8.60
CA PHE A 188 -8.19 -14.67 -7.45
C PHE A 188 -8.69 -15.71 -6.44
N ASP A 189 -9.31 -16.78 -6.92
CA ASP A 189 -9.78 -17.89 -6.09
C ASP A 189 -8.60 -18.57 -5.37
N MET A 190 -7.51 -18.84 -6.10
CA MET A 190 -6.29 -19.40 -5.52
C MET A 190 -5.74 -18.51 -4.41
N GLY A 191 -5.55 -17.22 -4.69
CA GLY A 191 -4.99 -16.26 -3.75
C GLY A 191 -5.87 -16.09 -2.50
N MET A 192 -7.18 -15.92 -2.69
CA MET A 192 -8.11 -15.74 -1.57
C MET A 192 -8.29 -17.01 -0.75
N THR A 193 -8.34 -18.19 -1.39
CA THR A 193 -8.43 -19.46 -0.69
C THR A 193 -7.16 -19.74 0.11
N ALA A 194 -5.97 -19.47 -0.43
CA ALA A 194 -4.71 -19.66 0.29
C ALA A 194 -4.61 -18.71 1.50
N PHE A 195 -5.00 -17.45 1.30
CA PHE A 195 -5.06 -16.46 2.37
C PHE A 195 -6.03 -16.88 3.50
N ASN A 196 -7.25 -17.31 3.15
CA ASN A 196 -8.28 -17.67 4.12
C ASN A 196 -7.97 -18.96 4.88
N THR A 197 -7.30 -19.92 4.24
CA THR A 197 -6.94 -21.21 4.82
C THR A 197 -5.60 -21.20 5.57
N ALA A 198 -4.91 -20.06 5.61
CA ALA A 198 -3.53 -19.95 6.12
C ALA A 198 -3.32 -20.45 7.55
N LYS A 199 -4.33 -20.38 8.42
CA LYS A 199 -4.24 -20.94 9.77
C LYS A 199 -4.12 -22.48 9.78
N GLN A 200 -4.76 -23.13 8.81
CA GLN A 200 -4.80 -24.59 8.67
C GLN A 200 -3.56 -25.09 7.92
N THR A 201 -3.15 -24.37 6.87
CA THR A 201 -2.07 -24.78 5.99
C THR A 201 -0.70 -24.26 6.44
N GLY A 202 -0.68 -23.19 7.24
CA GLY A 202 0.52 -22.52 7.72
C GLY A 202 1.21 -21.59 6.73
N THR A 203 0.60 -21.34 5.57
CA THR A 203 1.07 -20.36 4.58
C THR A 203 -0.12 -19.60 4.00
N ARG A 204 0.09 -18.34 3.60
CA ARG A 204 -0.94 -17.51 2.95
C ARG A 204 -0.89 -17.60 1.43
N ASP A 205 0.12 -18.27 0.90
CA ASP A 205 0.47 -18.22 -0.51
C ASP A 205 0.24 -19.58 -1.18
N ALA A 206 -0.29 -19.54 -2.41
CA ALA A 206 -0.25 -20.67 -3.33
C ALA A 206 1.16 -20.82 -3.93
N ASP A 207 1.48 -21.99 -4.48
CA ASP A 207 2.74 -22.23 -5.18
C ASP A 207 2.72 -21.61 -6.59
N ILE A 208 3.04 -20.31 -6.65
CA ILE A 208 3.04 -19.53 -7.89
C ILE A 208 4.10 -20.03 -8.90
N ILE A 209 5.21 -20.57 -8.43
CA ILE A 209 6.24 -21.12 -9.32
C ILE A 209 5.72 -22.38 -9.99
N LYS A 210 5.08 -23.28 -9.22
CA LYS A 210 4.42 -24.47 -9.78
C LYS A 210 3.28 -24.09 -10.72
N LEU A 211 2.45 -23.11 -10.37
CA LEU A 211 1.40 -22.58 -11.26
C LEU A 211 1.99 -22.19 -12.63
N ARG A 212 3.04 -21.37 -12.64
CA ARG A 212 3.72 -20.95 -13.88
C ARG A 212 4.27 -22.14 -14.69
N GLN A 213 4.84 -23.14 -14.02
CA GLN A 213 5.35 -24.35 -14.67
C GLN A 213 4.24 -25.21 -15.28
N LEU A 214 3.07 -25.31 -14.62
CA LEU A 214 1.92 -26.05 -15.13
C LEU A 214 1.29 -25.34 -16.34
N LEU A 215 1.15 -24.00 -16.28
CA LEU A 215 0.67 -23.20 -17.42
C LEU A 215 1.60 -23.30 -18.63
N ALA A 216 2.92 -23.28 -18.42
CA ALA A 216 3.90 -23.47 -19.50
C ALA A 216 3.78 -24.85 -20.20
N LYS A 217 3.22 -25.85 -19.50
CA LYS A 217 2.90 -27.18 -20.06
C LYS A 217 1.51 -27.24 -20.72
N GLY A 218 0.80 -26.12 -20.81
CA GLY A 218 -0.55 -26.03 -21.40
C GLY A 218 -1.65 -26.59 -20.51
N ARG A 219 -1.43 -26.72 -19.20
CA ARG A 219 -2.48 -27.13 -18.26
C ARG A 219 -3.59 -26.08 -18.20
N ARG A 220 -4.83 -26.55 -18.06
CA ARG A 220 -6.02 -25.71 -17.95
C ARG A 220 -6.22 -25.27 -16.50
N TYR A 221 -6.84 -24.12 -16.30
CA TYR A 221 -7.38 -23.76 -14.98
C TYR A 221 -8.59 -24.65 -14.70
N ASP A 222 -8.37 -25.68 -13.89
CA ASP A 222 -9.37 -26.66 -13.44
C ASP A 222 -9.12 -27.03 -11.98
N ALA A 223 -10.00 -27.86 -11.42
CA ALA A 223 -9.91 -28.29 -10.03
C ALA A 223 -8.60 -29.04 -9.72
N GLU A 224 -8.07 -29.80 -10.68
CA GLU A 224 -6.83 -30.56 -10.49
C GLU A 224 -5.62 -29.63 -10.38
N LEU A 225 -5.48 -28.68 -11.31
CA LEU A 225 -4.42 -27.68 -11.24
C LEU A 225 -4.54 -26.85 -9.97
N PHE A 226 -5.77 -26.47 -9.57
CA PHE A 226 -6.02 -25.76 -8.33
C PHE A 226 -5.51 -26.56 -7.13
N GLU A 227 -5.93 -27.81 -6.96
CA GLU A 227 -5.46 -28.65 -5.85
C GLU A 227 -3.93 -28.82 -5.84
N GLU A 228 -3.30 -28.91 -7.02
CA GLU A 228 -1.86 -29.06 -7.15
C GLU A 228 -1.06 -27.86 -6.64
N VAL A 229 -1.58 -26.63 -6.79
CA VAL A 229 -0.85 -25.40 -6.41
C VAL A 229 -1.24 -24.88 -5.04
N MET A 230 -2.36 -25.36 -4.49
CA MET A 230 -2.88 -24.89 -3.21
C MET A 230 -2.17 -25.54 -2.02
N PRO A 231 -1.93 -24.77 -0.94
CA PRO A 231 -1.30 -25.31 0.24
C PRO A 231 -2.24 -26.29 0.97
N LYS A 232 -1.69 -27.37 1.49
CA LYS A 232 -2.46 -28.43 2.17
C LYS A 232 -2.54 -28.17 3.67
N PRO A 233 -3.62 -28.61 4.35
CA PRO A 233 -3.69 -28.55 5.81
C PRO A 233 -2.48 -29.23 6.45
N LYS A 234 -1.99 -28.66 7.55
CA LYS A 234 -1.08 -29.36 8.45
C LYS A 234 -1.87 -30.48 9.12
N GLU A 235 -1.28 -31.67 9.20
CA GLU A 235 -1.83 -32.78 10.01
C GLU A 235 -2.09 -32.34 11.45
#